data_AF-A0A7C6WY89-F1
#
_entry.id   AF-A0A7C6WY89-F1
#
_cell.length_a   1.000
_cell.length_b   1.000
_cell.length_c   1.000
_cell.angle_alpha   90.00
_cell.angle_beta   90.00
_cell.angle_gamma   90.00
#
_symmetry.space_group_name_H-M   'P 1'
#
loop_
_entity.id
_entity.type
_entity.pdbx_description
1 polymer ?
#
loop_
_entity_poly.entity_id
_entity_poly.type
_entity_poly.pdbx_seq_one_letter_code
_entity_poly.pdbx_strand_id
1 'polypeptide(L)'
;PRDSQVPKRVAFIQCVGSRNVASGCRGYGPDAETGSSAGAMDPKAYCSRVCCMITAKQAFMVKEKYPDAEVYVYYIDMRTAGKGFEEFYQRGRHEGIVFLRGKPGEIEEKDDGCLRIVSEDLDSGCILDLSFDMVVLAQGLTPPDGLVEFAQKMNLSRSEDGFLMEGHPKLRPAETAIDGIYLAGCVQFPKDIPDSVAQAGAAAAAAAVMCSKESIEIDPLGPVIDETLCIGCKLCEMLCPYGAIKVELTDKGPKAKSIEVACKGCGVCGASCSTKAITMKHYTDSQLTAQAKAILEVV
;
A
#
# COMPACT_ATOMS: atom_id res chain seq x y z
N PRO A 1 -4.28 11.91 -30.38
CA PRO A 1 -3.15 11.86 -31.33
C PRO A 1 -2.45 13.23 -31.40
N ARG A 2 -1.13 13.25 -31.66
CA ARG A 2 -0.33 14.50 -31.71
C ARG A 2 -0.83 15.49 -32.78
N ASP A 3 -1.41 14.94 -33.84
CA ASP A 3 -2.01 15.64 -34.98
C ASP A 3 -3.50 15.99 -34.77
N SER A 4 -4.07 15.67 -33.61
CA SER A 4 -5.51 15.84 -33.27
C SER A 4 -6.49 15.14 -34.23
N GLN A 5 -6.02 14.22 -35.08
CA GLN A 5 -6.87 13.43 -35.96
C GLN A 5 -7.47 12.24 -35.21
N VAL A 6 -8.54 11.68 -35.78
CA VAL A 6 -9.12 10.42 -35.29
C VAL A 6 -8.17 9.28 -35.63
N PRO A 7 -7.66 8.52 -34.63
CA PRO A 7 -6.75 7.42 -34.91
C PRO A 7 -7.53 6.26 -35.55
N LYS A 8 -7.02 5.75 -36.67
CA LYS A 8 -7.55 4.57 -37.36
C LYS A 8 -7.02 3.28 -36.74
N ARG A 9 -5.79 3.29 -36.22
CA ARG A 9 -5.16 2.15 -35.54
C ARG A 9 -4.69 2.55 -34.16
N VAL A 10 -5.23 1.88 -33.13
CA VAL A 10 -4.92 2.15 -31.73
C VAL A 10 -4.35 0.90 -31.07
N ALA A 11 -3.20 1.03 -30.40
CA ALA A 11 -2.64 -0.03 -29.56
C ALA A 11 -2.77 0.34 -28.08
N PHE A 12 -3.16 -0.61 -27.24
CA PHE A 12 -3.08 -0.53 -25.79
C PHE A 12 -1.98 -1.46 -25.30
N ILE A 13 -1.13 -0.97 -24.39
CA ILE A 13 -0.04 -1.75 -23.80
C ILE A 13 -0.33 -1.97 -22.31
N GLN A 14 -0.50 -3.23 -21.92
CA GLN A 14 -0.76 -3.62 -20.54
C GLN A 14 0.52 -3.66 -19.70
N CYS A 15 0.33 -3.69 -18.38
CA CYS A 15 1.41 -3.86 -17.40
C CYS A 15 2.49 -2.76 -17.47
N VAL A 16 2.13 -1.54 -17.89
CA VAL A 16 3.06 -0.40 -17.83
C VAL A 16 3.18 0.05 -16.38
N GLY A 17 4.38 -0.05 -15.82
CA GLY A 17 4.62 0.24 -14.39
C GLY A 17 4.08 -0.83 -13.42
N SER A 18 3.76 -2.05 -13.88
CA SER A 18 3.32 -3.17 -13.02
C SER A 18 3.84 -4.49 -13.56
N ARG A 19 4.08 -5.48 -12.69
CA ARG A 19 4.64 -6.80 -13.02
C ARG A 19 5.94 -6.75 -13.86
N ASN A 20 6.80 -5.77 -13.60
CA ASN A 20 8.07 -5.50 -14.28
C ASN A 20 9.27 -5.63 -13.32
N VAL A 21 9.51 -6.84 -12.82
CA VAL A 21 10.65 -7.13 -11.91
C VAL A 21 12.00 -7.07 -12.66
N ALA A 22 12.01 -7.28 -13.98
CA ALA A 22 13.22 -7.37 -14.80
C ALA A 22 13.71 -6.04 -15.39
N SER A 23 12.95 -4.93 -15.26
CA SER A 23 13.41 -3.63 -15.73
C SER A 23 14.35 -3.01 -14.70
N GLY A 24 15.61 -3.46 -14.70
CA GLY A 24 16.76 -2.73 -14.14
C GLY A 24 17.02 -1.39 -14.85
N CYS A 25 15.95 -0.67 -15.20
CA CYS A 25 15.98 0.63 -15.85
C CYS A 25 16.56 1.63 -14.85
N ARG A 26 17.83 1.94 -15.08
CA ARG A 26 18.67 3.00 -14.48
C ARG A 26 18.13 4.43 -14.71
N GLY A 27 16.82 4.61 -14.86
CA GLY A 27 16.20 5.88 -15.31
C GLY A 27 15.12 6.45 -14.40
N TYR A 28 14.63 5.70 -13.42
CA TYR A 28 13.86 6.23 -12.29
C TYR A 28 14.65 5.79 -11.06
N GLY A 29 15.68 6.58 -10.73
CA GLY A 29 16.51 6.37 -9.55
C GLY A 29 15.69 6.50 -8.27
N PRO A 30 16.24 6.06 -7.12
CA PRO A 30 15.65 6.35 -5.82
C PRO A 30 15.40 7.86 -5.73
N ASP A 31 14.22 8.24 -5.25
CA ASP A 31 13.97 9.61 -4.88
C ASP A 31 15.02 10.00 -3.82
N ALA A 32 15.89 10.95 -4.17
CA ALA A 32 17.01 11.38 -3.33
C ALA A 32 16.53 11.92 -1.97
N GLU A 33 15.25 12.27 -1.85
CA GLU A 33 14.64 12.75 -0.61
C GLU A 33 14.24 11.62 0.35
N THR A 34 14.05 10.38 -0.12
CA THR A 34 13.51 9.28 0.72
C THR A 34 14.54 8.24 1.14
N GLY A 35 15.73 8.25 0.53
CA GLY A 35 16.86 7.41 0.95
C GLY A 35 16.64 5.89 0.90
N SER A 36 15.56 5.39 0.28
CA SER A 36 15.33 3.94 0.18
C SER A 36 16.15 3.35 -0.97
N SER A 37 17.07 2.45 -0.63
CA SER A 37 17.81 1.63 -1.58
C SER A 37 16.84 0.82 -2.44
N ALA A 38 17.23 0.56 -3.70
CA ALA A 38 16.53 -0.34 -4.61
C ALA A 38 16.44 -1.75 -3.99
N GLY A 39 15.31 -2.03 -3.33
CA GLY A 39 14.98 -3.30 -2.69
C GLY A 39 13.56 -3.25 -2.13
N ALA A 40 12.76 -4.27 -2.41
CA ALA A 40 11.42 -4.56 -1.85
C ALA A 40 10.33 -3.45 -1.87
N MET A 41 10.61 -2.24 -2.38
CA MET A 41 9.66 -1.13 -2.55
C MET A 41 9.52 -0.72 -4.03
N ASP A 42 9.73 -1.65 -4.97
CA ASP A 42 9.54 -1.35 -6.39
C ASP A 42 8.05 -1.51 -6.75
N PRO A 43 7.32 -0.41 -7.08
CA PRO A 43 5.92 -0.49 -7.50
C PRO A 43 5.70 -1.41 -8.71
N LYS A 44 6.77 -1.83 -9.37
CA LYS A 44 6.77 -2.71 -10.53
C LYS A 44 6.58 -4.18 -10.17
N ALA A 45 6.65 -4.64 -8.93
CA ALA A 45 6.51 -6.08 -8.64
C ALA A 45 5.06 -6.58 -8.66
N TYR A 46 4.10 -5.75 -8.27
CA TYR A 46 2.71 -6.16 -8.12
C TYR A 46 1.87 -5.94 -9.38
N CYS A 47 0.65 -6.51 -9.37
CA CYS A 47 -0.35 -6.28 -10.40
C CYS A 47 -1.30 -5.16 -9.95
N SER A 48 -1.51 -4.16 -10.80
CA SER A 48 -2.44 -3.06 -10.50
C SER A 48 -3.92 -3.43 -10.59
N ARG A 49 -4.25 -4.70 -10.89
CA ARG A 49 -5.58 -5.34 -10.85
C ARG A 49 -6.67 -4.79 -11.78
N VAL A 50 -6.68 -3.50 -12.07
CA VAL A 50 -7.74 -2.81 -12.80
C VAL A 50 -7.39 -2.54 -14.27
N CYS A 51 -6.10 -2.49 -14.63
CA CYS A 51 -5.64 -2.08 -15.96
C CYS A 51 -6.19 -2.95 -17.08
N CYS A 52 -6.27 -4.28 -16.90
CA CYS A 52 -6.87 -5.19 -17.90
C CYS A 52 -8.31 -4.78 -18.25
N MET A 53 -9.14 -4.52 -17.25
CA MET A 53 -10.55 -4.20 -17.44
C MET A 53 -10.79 -2.76 -17.88
N ILE A 54 -10.00 -1.81 -17.39
CA ILE A 54 -10.05 -0.42 -17.87
C ILE A 54 -9.68 -0.37 -19.35
N THR A 55 -8.63 -1.08 -19.77
CA THR A 55 -8.23 -1.17 -21.17
C THR A 55 -9.30 -1.85 -22.01
N ALA A 56 -9.87 -2.97 -21.57
CA ALA A 56 -10.97 -3.62 -22.30
C ALA A 56 -12.16 -2.64 -22.47
N LYS A 57 -12.48 -1.86 -21.43
CA LYS A 57 -13.54 -0.85 -21.47
C LYS A 57 -13.23 0.24 -22.49
N GLN A 58 -12.02 0.81 -22.44
CA GLN A 58 -11.60 1.87 -23.35
C GLN A 58 -11.49 1.38 -24.80
N ALA A 59 -10.98 0.18 -25.01
CA ALA A 59 -10.93 -0.45 -26.33
C ALA A 59 -12.34 -0.65 -26.91
N PHE A 60 -13.29 -1.09 -26.08
CA PHE A 60 -14.70 -1.18 -26.47
C PHE A 60 -15.27 0.21 -26.84
N MET A 61 -15.03 1.23 -26.02
CA MET A 61 -15.47 2.61 -26.31
C MET A 61 -14.88 3.16 -27.61
N VAL A 62 -13.64 2.79 -27.97
CA VAL A 62 -13.05 3.17 -29.26
C VAL A 62 -13.82 2.52 -30.41
N LYS A 63 -14.11 1.21 -30.33
CA LYS A 63 -14.90 0.51 -31.37
C LYS A 63 -16.33 1.01 -31.48
N GLU A 64 -16.96 1.34 -30.36
CA GLU A 64 -18.32 1.89 -30.33
C GLU A 64 -18.38 3.26 -31.02
N LYS A 65 -17.38 4.12 -30.79
CA LYS A 65 -17.33 5.46 -31.39
C LYS A 65 -16.81 5.46 -32.82
N TYR A 66 -15.87 4.58 -33.13
CA TYR A 66 -15.21 4.46 -34.43
C TYR A 66 -15.21 2.98 -34.86
N PRO A 67 -16.31 2.50 -35.49
CA PRO A 67 -16.46 1.09 -35.85
C PRO A 67 -15.36 0.57 -36.78
N ASP A 68 -14.83 1.43 -37.65
CA ASP A 68 -13.77 1.07 -38.60
C ASP A 68 -12.36 1.12 -37.99
N ALA A 69 -12.22 1.57 -36.73
CA ALA A 69 -10.91 1.59 -36.08
C ALA A 69 -10.42 0.17 -35.77
N GLU A 70 -9.14 -0.07 -36.04
CA GLU A 70 -8.45 -1.29 -35.63
C GLU A 70 -7.88 -1.08 -34.21
N VAL A 71 -8.30 -1.93 -33.28
CA VAL A 71 -7.89 -1.81 -31.87
C VAL A 71 -7.14 -3.06 -31.45
N TYR A 72 -5.93 -2.86 -30.97
CA TYR A 72 -5.03 -3.92 -30.52
C TYR A 72 -4.73 -3.76 -29.03
N VAL A 73 -4.73 -4.86 -28.29
CA VAL A 73 -4.41 -4.88 -26.86
C VAL A 73 -3.28 -5.88 -26.64
N TYR A 74 -2.10 -5.36 -26.31
CA TYR A 74 -0.91 -6.14 -25.99
C TYR A 74 -0.89 -6.52 -24.51
N TYR A 75 -0.85 -7.80 -24.19
CA TYR A 75 -0.95 -8.29 -22.80
C TYR A 75 -0.03 -9.50 -22.52
N ILE A 76 0.25 -9.73 -21.23
CA ILE A 76 0.91 -10.96 -20.76
C ILE A 76 -0.16 -11.99 -20.36
N ASP A 77 -1.00 -11.58 -19.39
CA ASP A 77 -2.20 -12.31 -18.95
C ASP A 77 -3.37 -11.33 -18.87
N MET A 78 -4.53 -11.72 -19.41
CA MET A 78 -5.78 -10.99 -19.18
C MET A 78 -6.33 -11.38 -17.81
N ARG A 79 -6.40 -10.42 -16.88
CA ARG A 79 -6.92 -10.61 -15.54
C ARG A 79 -8.33 -10.05 -15.42
N THR A 80 -9.30 -10.87 -15.77
CA THR A 80 -10.74 -10.60 -15.81
C THR A 80 -11.43 -11.10 -14.53
N ALA A 81 -10.79 -10.90 -13.38
CA ALA A 81 -11.28 -11.42 -12.10
C ALA A 81 -12.39 -10.51 -11.53
N GLY A 82 -13.64 -10.90 -11.77
CA GLY A 82 -14.83 -10.21 -11.29
C GLY A 82 -16.09 -10.77 -11.96
N LYS A 83 -17.27 -10.54 -11.37
CA LYS A 83 -18.52 -10.99 -11.98
C LYS A 83 -18.77 -10.23 -13.29
N GLY A 84 -18.94 -10.95 -14.40
CA GLY A 84 -19.18 -10.33 -15.71
C GLY A 84 -17.92 -9.85 -16.44
N PHE A 85 -16.73 -9.97 -15.83
CA PHE A 85 -15.50 -9.42 -16.40
C PHE A 85 -14.97 -10.27 -17.55
N GLU A 86 -15.08 -11.60 -17.45
CA GLU A 86 -14.69 -12.51 -18.53
C GLU A 86 -15.64 -12.35 -19.72
N GLU A 87 -16.94 -12.28 -19.46
CA GLU A 87 -17.97 -12.07 -20.48
C GLU A 87 -17.77 -10.73 -21.21
N PHE A 88 -17.36 -9.69 -20.48
CA PHE A 88 -17.03 -8.40 -21.06
C PHE A 88 -15.78 -8.47 -21.97
N TYR A 89 -14.74 -9.17 -21.52
CA TYR A 89 -13.55 -9.41 -22.34
C TYR A 89 -13.89 -10.21 -23.62
N GLN A 90 -14.67 -11.28 -23.49
CA GLN A 90 -15.11 -12.09 -24.63
C GLN A 90 -15.92 -11.25 -25.61
N ARG A 91 -16.87 -10.43 -25.13
CA ARG A 91 -17.61 -9.49 -25.99
C ARG A 91 -16.66 -8.58 -26.77
N GLY A 92 -15.63 -8.03 -26.12
CA GLY A 92 -14.62 -7.22 -26.81
C GLY A 92 -13.94 -7.96 -27.98
N ARG A 93 -13.62 -9.26 -27.81
CA ARG A 93 -13.08 -10.10 -28.90
C ARG A 93 -14.07 -10.27 -30.04
N HIS A 94 -15.36 -10.50 -29.74
CA HIS A 94 -16.40 -10.67 -30.76
C HIS A 94 -16.63 -9.39 -31.58
N GLU A 95 -16.36 -8.23 -30.98
CA GLU A 95 -16.52 -6.90 -31.59
C GLU A 95 -15.27 -6.47 -32.39
N GLY A 96 -14.33 -7.41 -32.60
CA GLY A 96 -13.16 -7.21 -33.44
C GLY A 96 -11.98 -6.51 -32.76
N ILE A 97 -11.96 -6.44 -31.42
CA ILE A 97 -10.76 -6.01 -30.69
C ILE A 97 -9.76 -7.16 -30.70
N VAL A 98 -8.55 -6.89 -31.17
CA VAL A 98 -7.48 -7.88 -31.29
C VAL A 98 -6.67 -7.89 -30.00
N PHE A 99 -6.70 -9.01 -29.27
CA PHE A 99 -5.86 -9.20 -28.09
C PHE A 99 -4.64 -10.01 -28.48
N LEU A 100 -3.46 -9.41 -28.37
CA LEU A 100 -2.17 -10.01 -28.73
C LEU A 100 -1.40 -10.38 -27.46
N ARG A 101 -1.06 -11.66 -27.33
CA ARG A 101 -0.35 -12.14 -26.16
C ARG A 101 1.14 -11.94 -26.37
N GLY A 102 1.65 -10.83 -25.89
CA GLY A 102 3.05 -10.45 -26.03
C GLY A 102 3.26 -9.08 -25.44
N LYS A 103 4.36 -8.90 -24.71
CA LYS A 103 4.75 -7.59 -24.20
C LYS A 103 5.70 -6.92 -25.19
N PRO A 104 5.34 -5.75 -25.76
CA PRO A 104 6.24 -4.99 -26.61
C PRO A 104 7.55 -4.66 -25.87
N GLY A 105 8.68 -4.78 -26.59
CA GLY A 105 9.99 -4.38 -26.07
C GLY A 105 10.20 -2.87 -26.13
N GLU A 106 9.92 -2.28 -27.29
CA GLU A 106 10.13 -0.86 -27.59
C GLU A 106 9.01 -0.31 -28.48
N ILE A 107 8.82 1.01 -28.44
CA ILE A 107 7.93 1.76 -29.34
C ILE A 107 8.82 2.79 -30.05
N GLU A 108 8.90 2.71 -31.36
CA GLU A 108 9.68 3.64 -32.19
C GLU A 108 8.74 4.66 -32.85
N GLU A 109 9.00 5.95 -32.69
CA GLU A 109 8.33 7.00 -33.48
C GLU A 109 9.00 7.10 -34.86
N LYS A 110 8.22 6.96 -35.93
CA LYS A 110 8.67 7.11 -37.32
C LYS A 110 8.66 8.59 -37.75
N ASP A 111 9.36 8.90 -38.83
CA ASP A 111 9.42 10.24 -39.42
C ASP A 111 8.03 10.80 -39.81
N ASP A 112 7.08 9.93 -40.12
CA ASP A 112 5.69 10.26 -40.45
C ASP A 112 4.79 10.50 -39.21
N GLY A 113 5.35 10.35 -38.00
CA GLY A 113 4.63 10.47 -36.72
C GLY A 113 3.88 9.22 -36.29
N CYS A 114 3.91 8.13 -37.07
CA CYS A 114 3.33 6.85 -36.67
C CYS A 114 4.21 6.15 -35.63
N LEU A 115 3.58 5.36 -34.78
CA LEU A 115 4.24 4.60 -33.71
C LEU A 115 4.39 3.15 -34.13
N ARG A 116 5.61 2.70 -34.35
CA ARG A 116 5.95 1.33 -34.73
C ARG A 116 6.17 0.47 -33.49
N ILE A 117 5.59 -0.72 -33.48
CA ILE A 117 5.78 -1.73 -32.45
C ILE A 117 6.18 -3.05 -33.13
N VAL A 118 7.35 -3.56 -32.73
CA VAL A 118 7.78 -4.92 -33.05
C VAL A 118 7.57 -5.80 -31.82
N SER A 119 6.80 -6.87 -31.98
CA SER A 119 6.40 -7.75 -30.87
C SER A 119 6.22 -9.18 -31.34
N GLU A 120 6.53 -10.14 -30.48
CA GLU A 120 6.14 -11.54 -30.68
C GLU A 120 4.72 -11.77 -30.16
N ASP A 121 3.86 -12.37 -30.97
CA ASP A 121 2.61 -12.97 -30.49
C ASP A 121 2.89 -14.40 -30.03
N LEU A 122 2.93 -14.59 -28.71
CA LEU A 122 3.30 -15.84 -28.06
C LEU A 122 2.32 -16.98 -28.33
N ASP A 123 1.07 -16.68 -28.73
CA ASP A 123 0.08 -17.71 -29.05
C ASP A 123 0.32 -18.29 -30.47
N SER A 124 0.83 -17.49 -31.42
CA SER A 124 1.14 -17.94 -32.78
C SER A 124 2.63 -18.17 -33.07
N GLY A 125 3.52 -17.64 -32.21
CA GLY A 125 4.97 -17.61 -32.42
C GLY A 125 5.43 -16.65 -33.53
N CYS A 126 4.53 -15.79 -34.03
CA CYS A 126 4.84 -14.87 -35.12
C CYS A 126 5.38 -13.53 -34.59
N ILE A 127 6.39 -13.01 -35.27
CA ILE A 127 6.85 -11.63 -35.06
C ILE A 127 5.96 -10.70 -35.87
N LEU A 128 5.34 -9.74 -35.18
CA LEU A 128 4.47 -8.72 -35.74
C LEU A 128 5.22 -7.39 -35.76
N ASP A 129 5.21 -6.72 -36.91
CA ASP A 129 5.73 -5.37 -37.12
C ASP A 129 4.56 -4.47 -37.57
N LEU A 130 3.97 -3.78 -36.60
CA LEU A 130 2.74 -2.99 -36.81
C LEU A 130 3.00 -1.51 -36.54
N SER A 131 2.30 -0.63 -37.26
CA SER A 131 2.34 0.83 -37.06
C SER A 131 0.97 1.34 -36.65
N PHE A 132 0.95 2.23 -35.67
CA PHE A 132 -0.23 2.74 -35.00
C PHE A 132 -0.26 4.27 -35.03
N ASP A 133 -1.46 4.84 -35.10
CA ASP A 133 -1.65 6.30 -35.00
C ASP A 133 -1.64 6.77 -33.53
N MET A 134 -1.96 5.84 -32.62
CA MET A 134 -2.00 6.11 -31.19
C MET A 134 -1.63 4.87 -30.39
N VAL A 135 -0.76 5.05 -29.40
CA VAL A 135 -0.46 4.03 -28.39
C VAL A 135 -0.93 4.54 -27.02
N VAL A 136 -1.67 3.71 -26.31
CA VAL A 136 -2.22 3.97 -24.98
C VAL A 136 -1.50 3.07 -23.98
N LEU A 137 -0.84 3.70 -23.00
CA LEU A 137 -0.13 2.99 -21.94
C LEU A 137 -1.09 2.75 -20.76
N ALA A 138 -1.39 1.49 -20.46
CA ALA A 138 -2.22 1.15 -19.31
C ALA A 138 -1.36 1.19 -18.04
N GLN A 139 -1.20 2.40 -17.51
CA GLN A 139 -0.37 2.68 -16.34
C GLN A 139 -0.94 2.01 -15.08
N GLY A 140 -0.04 1.43 -14.30
CA GLY A 140 -0.32 0.88 -12.99
C GLY A 140 -0.72 1.95 -11.97
N LEU A 141 -1.36 1.50 -10.89
CA LEU A 141 -1.64 2.32 -9.72
C LEU A 141 -0.44 2.29 -8.77
N THR A 142 -0.02 3.46 -8.33
CA THR A 142 1.00 3.64 -7.29
C THR A 142 0.39 4.31 -6.06
N PRO A 143 1.04 4.22 -4.91
CA PRO A 143 0.69 5.06 -3.76
C PRO A 143 0.66 6.55 -4.16
N PRO A 144 -0.26 7.34 -3.61
CA PRO A 144 -0.33 8.77 -3.89
C PRO A 144 0.85 9.51 -3.25
N ASP A 145 1.20 10.67 -3.83
CA ASP A 145 2.20 11.57 -3.27
C ASP A 145 1.83 11.97 -1.83
N GLY A 146 2.84 12.05 -0.96
CA GLY A 146 2.65 12.38 0.46
C GLY A 146 2.15 11.23 1.35
N LEU A 147 1.86 10.03 0.80
CA LEU A 147 1.42 8.89 1.62
C LEU A 147 2.47 8.51 2.69
N VAL A 148 3.76 8.59 2.35
CA VAL A 148 4.85 8.27 3.29
C VAL A 148 4.83 9.19 4.50
N GLU A 149 4.77 10.49 4.26
CA GLU A 149 4.72 11.51 5.32
C GLU A 149 3.44 11.35 6.16
N PHE A 150 2.31 11.08 5.51
CA PHE A 150 1.05 10.80 6.19
C PHE A 150 1.15 9.57 7.09
N ALA A 151 1.71 8.46 6.57
CA ALA A 151 1.88 7.23 7.32
C ALA A 151 2.79 7.44 8.54
N GLN A 152 3.88 8.18 8.39
CA GLN A 152 4.78 8.52 9.51
C GLN A 152 4.06 9.36 10.58
N LYS A 153 3.31 10.40 10.20
CA LYS A 153 2.56 11.24 11.14
C LYS A 153 1.48 10.44 11.89
N MET A 154 0.88 9.47 11.23
CA MET A 154 -0.18 8.63 11.80
C MET A 154 0.34 7.34 12.45
N ASN A 155 1.67 7.10 12.44
CA ASN A 155 2.32 5.85 12.85
C ASN A 155 1.78 4.59 12.16
N LEU A 156 1.33 4.71 10.90
CA LEU A 156 0.80 3.62 10.11
C LEU A 156 1.91 2.83 9.42
N SER A 157 1.79 1.51 9.46
CA SER A 157 2.66 0.60 8.70
C SER A 157 2.30 0.61 7.22
N ARG A 158 3.31 0.36 6.39
CA ARG A 158 3.15 0.19 4.93
C ARG A 158 3.59 -1.21 4.51
N SER A 159 2.88 -1.76 3.54
CA SER A 159 3.22 -3.02 2.89
C SER A 159 4.40 -2.85 1.94
N GLU A 160 4.98 -3.97 1.48
CA GLU A 160 6.12 -3.96 0.54
C GLU A 160 5.79 -3.26 -0.79
N ASP A 161 4.53 -3.31 -1.20
CA ASP A 161 4.02 -2.58 -2.38
C ASP A 161 3.89 -1.04 -2.17
N GLY A 162 4.20 -0.55 -0.97
CA GLY A 162 4.23 0.87 -0.63
C GLY A 162 2.89 1.46 -0.20
N PHE A 163 1.80 0.68 -0.22
CA PHE A 163 0.47 1.08 0.26
C PHE A 163 0.35 0.89 1.78
N LEU A 164 -0.77 1.33 2.37
CA LEU A 164 -1.03 1.13 3.80
C LEU A 164 -1.33 -0.33 4.13
N MET A 165 -0.69 -0.83 5.18
CA MET A 165 -0.84 -2.20 5.65
C MET A 165 -2.11 -2.37 6.49
N GLU A 166 -2.93 -3.36 6.16
CA GLU A 166 -4.06 -3.77 6.99
C GLU A 166 -3.62 -4.51 8.26
N GLY A 167 -4.52 -4.61 9.24
CA GLY A 167 -4.26 -5.33 10.49
C GLY A 167 -4.08 -6.84 10.28
N HIS A 168 -4.83 -7.43 9.35
CA HIS A 168 -4.60 -8.82 8.91
C HIS A 168 -5.30 -9.08 7.56
N PRO A 169 -4.63 -9.71 6.57
CA PRO A 169 -5.15 -9.86 5.19
C PRO A 169 -6.54 -10.50 5.07
N LYS A 170 -6.88 -11.40 5.99
CA LYS A 170 -8.18 -12.12 6.02
C LYS A 170 -9.15 -11.67 7.12
N LEU A 171 -8.67 -11.53 8.36
CA LEU A 171 -9.51 -11.28 9.53
C LEU A 171 -9.84 -9.80 9.72
N ARG A 172 -8.94 -8.89 9.35
CA ARG A 172 -9.07 -7.45 9.57
C ARG A 172 -8.64 -6.65 8.32
N PRO A 173 -9.26 -6.88 7.15
CA PRO A 173 -8.81 -6.30 5.87
C PRO A 173 -9.13 -4.81 5.70
N ALA A 174 -9.99 -4.25 6.54
CA ALA A 174 -10.37 -2.83 6.52
C ALA A 174 -9.88 -2.06 7.76
N GLU A 175 -9.12 -2.71 8.64
CA GLU A 175 -8.58 -2.12 9.87
C GLU A 175 -7.06 -2.03 9.74
N THR A 176 -6.44 -1.21 10.58
CA THR A 176 -4.97 -1.17 10.71
C THR A 176 -4.54 -1.87 12.01
N ALA A 177 -3.23 -1.93 12.28
CA ALA A 177 -2.72 -2.34 13.59
C ALA A 177 -3.04 -1.32 14.70
N ILE A 178 -3.41 -0.08 14.34
CA ILE A 178 -3.81 0.95 15.29
C ILE A 178 -5.32 0.95 15.41
N ASP A 179 -5.81 0.60 16.59
CA ASP A 179 -7.23 0.65 16.89
C ASP A 179 -7.80 2.06 16.70
N GLY A 180 -8.96 2.13 16.04
CA GLY A 180 -9.63 3.37 15.67
C GLY A 180 -9.18 3.96 14.33
N ILE A 181 -8.16 3.39 13.67
CA ILE A 181 -7.77 3.76 12.30
C ILE A 181 -8.13 2.62 11.32
N TYR A 182 -8.87 3.00 10.28
CA TYR A 182 -9.43 2.09 9.27
C TYR A 182 -9.01 2.48 7.85
N LEU A 183 -9.09 1.54 6.92
CA LEU A 183 -8.66 1.70 5.53
C LEU A 183 -9.83 1.50 4.57
N ALA A 184 -9.92 2.33 3.54
CA ALA A 184 -10.90 2.18 2.46
C ALA A 184 -10.32 2.59 1.10
N GLY A 185 -10.53 1.76 0.09
CA GLY A 185 -10.18 2.07 -1.30
C GLY A 185 -8.71 1.79 -1.64
N CYS A 186 -8.22 2.47 -2.68
CA CYS A 186 -6.90 2.20 -3.26
C CYS A 186 -5.72 2.56 -2.36
N VAL A 187 -5.94 3.22 -1.21
CA VAL A 187 -4.87 3.54 -0.25
C VAL A 187 -4.23 2.29 0.37
N GLN A 188 -4.97 1.17 0.42
CA GLN A 188 -4.49 -0.11 0.95
C GLN A 188 -3.80 -0.98 -0.12
N PHE A 189 -4.35 -1.02 -1.34
CA PHE A 189 -3.76 -1.71 -2.50
C PHE A 189 -4.61 -1.44 -3.77
N PRO A 190 -4.10 -1.68 -4.99
CA PRO A 190 -4.85 -1.49 -6.24
C PRO A 190 -6.13 -2.34 -6.32
N LYS A 191 -7.28 -1.69 -6.43
CA LYS A 191 -8.60 -2.35 -6.50
C LYS A 191 -9.57 -1.55 -7.37
N ASP A 192 -10.64 -2.21 -7.80
CA ASP A 192 -11.69 -1.59 -8.59
C ASP A 192 -12.72 -0.86 -7.71
N ILE A 193 -13.71 -0.24 -8.36
CA ILE A 193 -14.75 0.52 -7.68
C ILE A 193 -15.61 -0.37 -6.78
N PRO A 194 -16.15 -1.52 -7.24
CA PRO A 194 -16.94 -2.42 -6.38
C PRO A 194 -16.22 -2.81 -5.09
N ASP A 195 -14.95 -3.21 -5.18
CA ASP A 195 -14.17 -3.58 -4.00
C ASP A 195 -13.87 -2.40 -3.09
N SER A 196 -13.61 -1.22 -3.67
CA SER A 196 -13.42 0.01 -2.89
C SER A 196 -14.66 0.37 -2.09
N VAL A 197 -15.84 0.24 -2.70
CA VAL A 197 -17.14 0.50 -2.04
C VAL A 197 -17.42 -0.55 -0.97
N ALA A 198 -17.18 -1.83 -1.26
CA ALA A 198 -17.34 -2.91 -0.29
C ALA A 198 -16.42 -2.72 0.92
N GLN A 199 -15.15 -2.36 0.68
CA GLN A 199 -14.21 -2.07 1.76
C GLN A 199 -14.60 -0.84 2.56
N ALA A 200 -15.10 0.22 1.92
CA ALA A 200 -15.61 1.39 2.63
C ALA A 200 -16.77 1.02 3.58
N GLY A 201 -17.67 0.13 3.15
CA GLY A 201 -18.71 -0.43 4.01
C GLY A 201 -18.14 -1.22 5.19
N ALA A 202 -17.11 -2.05 4.96
CA ALA A 202 -16.43 -2.80 6.03
C ALA A 202 -15.73 -1.87 7.04
N ALA A 203 -15.04 -0.83 6.57
CA ALA A 203 -14.41 0.18 7.42
C ALA A 203 -15.44 0.95 8.25
N ALA A 204 -16.55 1.37 7.65
CA ALA A 204 -17.63 2.06 8.35
C ALA A 204 -18.28 1.17 9.42
N ALA A 205 -18.50 -0.12 9.11
CA ALA A 205 -19.04 -1.07 10.08
C ALA A 205 -18.08 -1.30 11.26
N ALA A 206 -16.79 -1.48 10.99
CA ALA A 206 -15.77 -1.66 12.03
C ALA A 206 -15.64 -0.40 12.92
N ALA A 207 -15.69 0.79 12.33
CA ALA A 207 -15.71 2.05 13.07
C ALA A 207 -16.98 2.19 13.92
N ALA A 208 -18.15 1.82 13.38
CA ALA A 208 -19.42 1.88 14.12
C ALA A 208 -19.43 0.94 15.34
N VAL A 209 -18.78 -0.22 15.26
CA VAL A 209 -18.62 -1.12 16.42
C VAL A 209 -17.85 -0.44 17.54
N MET A 210 -16.79 0.31 17.23
CA MET A 210 -16.07 1.07 18.24
C MET A 210 -16.90 2.24 18.79
N CYS A 211 -17.56 3.01 17.92
CA CYS A 211 -18.36 4.18 18.32
C CYS A 211 -19.64 3.83 19.08
N SER A 212 -20.17 2.61 18.95
CA SER A 212 -21.39 2.17 19.63
C SER A 212 -21.17 1.71 21.07
N LYS A 213 -19.91 1.51 21.47
CA LYS A 213 -19.58 1.13 22.85
C LYS A 213 -19.50 2.37 23.73
N GLU A 214 -20.01 2.27 24.97
CA GLU A 214 -19.88 3.34 25.97
C GLU A 214 -18.44 3.49 26.47
N SER A 215 -17.67 2.41 26.43
CA SER A 215 -16.26 2.38 26.83
C SER A 215 -15.47 1.42 25.94
N ILE A 216 -14.17 1.65 25.87
CA ILE A 216 -13.22 0.77 25.21
C ILE A 216 -12.27 0.18 26.24
N GLU A 217 -11.97 -1.10 26.08
CA GLU A 217 -10.93 -1.75 26.85
C GLU A 217 -9.58 -1.41 26.21
N ILE A 218 -8.63 -1.03 27.05
CA ILE A 218 -7.26 -0.74 26.64
C ILE A 218 -6.35 -1.76 27.33
N ASP A 219 -5.33 -2.23 26.60
CA ASP A 219 -4.36 -3.15 27.18
C ASP A 219 -3.65 -2.47 28.36
N PRO A 220 -3.63 -3.08 29.55
CA PRO A 220 -3.06 -2.48 30.76
C PRO A 220 -1.53 -2.62 30.77
N LEU A 221 -0.85 -2.18 29.71
CA LEU A 221 0.61 -2.21 29.56
C LEU A 221 1.29 -0.93 30.09
N GLY A 222 0.54 -0.07 30.76
CA GLY A 222 1.05 1.21 31.28
C GLY A 222 2.12 1.03 32.38
N PRO A 223 2.96 2.06 32.60
CA PRO A 223 3.96 2.06 33.66
C PRO A 223 3.31 2.20 35.05
N VAL A 224 3.85 1.48 36.03
CA VAL A 224 3.65 1.71 37.47
C VAL A 224 4.85 2.47 38.01
N ILE A 225 4.61 3.55 38.76
CA ILE A 225 5.65 4.46 39.24
C ILE A 225 5.75 4.37 40.76
N ASP A 226 6.94 4.05 41.26
CA ASP A 226 7.28 4.09 42.68
C ASP A 226 7.72 5.51 43.08
N GLU A 227 6.85 6.21 43.80
CA GLU A 227 7.12 7.56 44.27
C GLU A 227 8.31 7.65 45.25
N THR A 228 8.68 6.55 45.92
CA THR A 228 9.80 6.55 46.87
C THR A 228 11.14 6.58 46.15
N LEU A 229 11.23 5.94 44.98
CA LEU A 229 12.42 5.89 44.13
C LEU A 229 12.46 7.02 43.10
N CYS A 230 11.31 7.60 42.76
CA CYS A 230 11.22 8.65 41.76
C CYS A 230 11.83 9.96 42.27
N ILE A 231 12.83 10.49 41.57
CA ILE A 231 13.48 11.78 41.90
C ILE A 231 12.96 12.96 41.07
N GLY A 232 11.96 12.74 40.19
CA GLY A 232 11.37 13.81 39.39
C GLY A 232 12.29 14.44 38.34
N CYS A 233 13.28 13.70 37.82
CA CYS A 233 14.28 14.22 36.88
C CYS A 233 13.76 14.55 35.45
N LYS A 234 12.49 14.30 35.16
CA LYS A 234 11.80 14.56 33.88
C LYS A 234 12.28 13.80 32.65
N LEU A 235 13.26 12.90 32.77
CA LEU A 235 13.74 12.12 31.62
C LEU A 235 12.61 11.30 30.97
N CYS A 236 11.76 10.65 31.77
CA CYS A 236 10.64 9.87 31.25
C CYS A 236 9.59 10.72 30.53
N GLU A 237 9.33 11.95 31.01
CA GLU A 237 8.41 12.91 30.38
C GLU A 237 8.92 13.37 29.02
N MET A 238 10.23 13.67 28.91
CA MET A 238 10.84 14.07 27.64
C MET A 238 10.86 12.95 26.59
N LEU A 239 11.01 11.69 27.02
CA LEU A 239 11.13 10.55 26.11
C LEU A 239 9.78 10.00 25.62
N CYS A 240 8.66 10.40 26.22
CA CYS A 240 7.35 9.85 25.85
C CYS A 240 6.77 10.56 24.62
N PRO A 241 6.67 9.89 23.45
CA PRO A 241 6.14 10.53 22.24
C PRO A 241 4.63 10.81 22.33
N TYR A 242 3.93 10.17 23.26
CA TYR A 242 2.48 10.29 23.46
C TYR A 242 2.12 11.28 24.58
N GLY A 243 3.10 11.86 25.29
CA GLY A 243 2.84 12.69 26.47
C GLY A 243 2.13 11.95 27.61
N ALA A 244 2.26 10.61 27.65
CA ALA A 244 1.57 9.74 28.60
C ALA A 244 2.18 9.71 30.01
N ILE A 245 3.28 10.42 30.24
CA ILE A 245 3.89 10.56 31.57
C ILE A 245 4.27 12.03 31.77
N LYS A 246 3.90 12.58 32.94
CA LYS A 246 4.17 13.97 33.31
C LYS A 246 4.78 14.03 34.69
N VAL A 247 5.69 14.98 34.92
CA VAL A 247 6.21 15.22 36.27
C VAL A 247 5.42 16.35 36.92
N GLU A 248 4.74 16.01 38.02
CA GLU A 248 3.94 16.94 38.80
C GLU A 248 4.58 17.18 40.17
N LEU A 249 4.34 18.36 40.75
CA LEU A 249 4.75 18.65 42.12
C LEU A 249 3.78 17.97 43.09
N THR A 250 4.33 17.18 44.02
CA THR A 250 3.58 16.52 45.11
C THR A 250 4.13 16.98 46.46
N ASP A 251 3.47 16.58 47.54
CA ASP A 251 3.94 16.84 48.92
C ASP A 251 5.33 16.23 49.20
N LYS A 252 5.75 15.24 48.39
CA LYS A 252 7.06 14.57 48.47
C LYS A 252 8.05 15.08 47.41
N GLY A 253 7.79 16.26 46.85
CA GLY A 253 8.57 16.86 45.75
C GLY A 253 8.07 16.44 44.36
N PRO A 254 8.85 16.68 43.29
CA PRO A 254 8.45 16.36 41.93
C PRO A 254 8.40 14.84 41.71
N LYS A 255 7.25 14.33 41.25
CA LYS A 255 7.04 12.90 40.96
C LYS A 255 6.42 12.71 39.59
N ALA A 256 6.85 11.66 38.90
CA ALA A 256 6.24 11.26 37.65
C ALA A 256 4.87 10.63 37.89
N LYS A 257 3.89 10.97 37.06
CA LYS A 257 2.57 10.34 37.01
C LYS A 257 2.25 9.89 35.59
N SER A 258 1.66 8.70 35.51
CA SER A 258 1.23 8.10 34.25
C SER A 258 -0.21 8.52 33.94
N ILE A 259 -0.45 8.93 32.70
CA ILE A 259 -1.78 9.07 32.11
C ILE A 259 -2.03 7.75 31.37
N GLU A 260 -2.58 6.75 32.07
CA GLU A 260 -2.65 5.38 31.57
C GLU A 260 -3.33 5.27 30.20
N VAL A 261 -4.41 6.04 29.98
CA VAL A 261 -5.17 6.06 28.71
C VAL A 261 -4.36 6.56 27.49
N ALA A 262 -3.31 7.35 27.71
CA ALA A 262 -2.45 7.86 26.64
C ALA A 262 -1.26 6.92 26.38
N CYS A 263 -0.97 5.97 27.28
CA CYS A 263 0.18 5.11 27.17
C CYS A 263 -0.04 4.01 26.12
N LYS A 264 0.90 3.87 25.17
CA LYS A 264 0.91 2.77 24.19
C LYS A 264 1.85 1.62 24.58
N GLY A 265 2.32 1.57 25.83
CA GLY A 265 3.08 0.43 26.35
C GLY A 265 4.48 0.21 25.76
N CYS A 266 5.09 1.20 25.09
CA CYS A 266 6.38 1.01 24.39
C CYS A 266 7.59 0.74 25.30
N GLY A 267 7.48 0.96 26.61
CA GLY A 267 8.52 0.63 27.60
C GLY A 267 9.71 1.58 27.69
N VAL A 268 9.84 2.58 26.81
CA VAL A 268 11.00 3.51 26.77
C VAL A 268 11.24 4.21 28.11
N CYS A 269 10.17 4.66 28.78
CA CYS A 269 10.26 5.33 30.08
C CYS A 269 10.77 4.40 31.20
N GLY A 270 10.34 3.13 31.20
CA GLY A 270 10.80 2.12 32.15
C GLY A 270 12.28 1.78 31.95
N ALA A 271 12.65 1.47 30.71
CA ALA A 271 14.03 1.13 30.35
C ALA A 271 15.03 2.27 30.62
N SER A 272 14.58 3.53 30.49
CA SER A 272 15.44 4.71 30.65
C SER A 272 15.47 5.26 32.08
N CYS A 273 14.70 4.69 33.02
CA CYS A 273 14.63 5.20 34.38
C CYS A 273 15.88 4.82 35.19
N SER A 274 16.79 5.78 35.41
CA SER A 274 18.05 5.55 36.12
C SER A 274 17.88 5.11 37.57
N THR A 275 16.80 5.51 38.24
CA THR A 275 16.49 5.11 39.62
C THR A 275 15.62 3.87 39.71
N LYS A 276 15.27 3.25 38.56
CA LYS A 276 14.36 2.09 38.47
C LYS A 276 13.00 2.30 39.14
N ALA A 277 12.53 3.55 39.19
CA ALA A 277 11.25 3.90 39.76
C ALA A 277 10.06 3.52 38.87
N ILE A 278 10.29 3.15 37.60
CA ILE A 278 9.22 2.85 36.64
C ILE A 278 9.27 1.37 36.28
N THR A 279 8.17 0.66 36.51
CA THR A 279 8.00 -0.75 36.13
C THR A 279 6.90 -0.86 35.07
N MET A 280 7.19 -1.52 33.95
CA MET A 280 6.20 -1.78 32.91
C MET A 280 5.35 -3.00 33.26
N LYS A 281 4.02 -2.88 33.27
CA LYS A 281 3.12 -4.03 33.45
C LYS A 281 3.35 -5.03 32.30
N HIS A 282 3.34 -6.32 32.61
CA HIS A 282 3.60 -7.44 31.69
C HIS A 282 4.99 -7.52 31.03
N TYR A 283 5.88 -6.56 31.31
CA TYR A 283 7.27 -6.55 30.85
C TYR A 283 8.21 -6.10 31.98
N THR A 284 8.07 -6.70 33.17
CA THR A 284 8.90 -6.36 34.32
C THR A 284 10.34 -6.86 34.15
N ASP A 285 11.31 -6.21 34.80
CA ASP A 285 12.71 -6.67 34.83
C ASP A 285 12.81 -8.14 35.24
N SER A 286 11.99 -8.58 36.20
CA SER A 286 11.96 -9.98 36.66
C SER A 286 11.42 -10.94 35.60
N GLN A 287 10.37 -10.56 34.86
CA GLN A 287 9.82 -11.35 33.75
C GLN A 287 10.82 -11.47 32.61
N LEU A 288 11.42 -10.35 32.19
CA LEU A 288 12.42 -10.33 31.12
C LEU A 288 13.67 -11.12 31.50
N THR A 289 14.14 -10.98 32.75
CA THR A 289 15.28 -11.75 33.25
C THR A 289 14.97 -13.24 33.31
N ALA A 290 13.76 -13.62 33.76
CA ALA A 290 13.34 -15.02 33.78
C ALA A 290 13.29 -15.61 32.36
N GLN A 291 12.76 -14.87 31.40
CA GLN A 291 12.73 -15.27 29.99
C GLN A 291 14.15 -15.44 29.43
N ALA A 292 15.06 -14.51 29.72
CA ALA A 292 16.45 -14.59 29.29
C ALA A 292 17.17 -15.80 29.93
N LYS A 293 16.98 -16.03 31.23
CA LYS A 293 17.55 -17.20 31.93
C LYS A 293 17.03 -18.51 31.36
N ALA A 294 15.74 -18.63 31.09
CA ALA A 294 15.16 -19.84 30.51
C ALA A 294 15.77 -20.19 29.14
N ILE A 295 16.15 -19.19 28.34
CA ILE A 295 16.85 -19.42 27.06
C ILE A 295 18.28 -19.92 27.31
N LEU A 296 18.96 -19.41 28.34
CA LEU A 296 20.35 -19.75 28.68
C LEU A 296 20.49 -21.07 29.47
N GLU A 297 19.44 -21.50 30.18
CA GLU A 297 19.40 -22.75 30.95
C GLU A 297 19.20 -24.00 30.07
N VAL A 298 18.98 -23.84 28.76
CA VAL A 298 19.02 -24.96 27.79
C VAL A 298 20.45 -25.15 27.28
N VAL A 299 21.35 -25.64 28.14
CA VAL A 299 22.55 -26.45 27.81
C VAL A 299 22.88 -27.34 29.01
#